data_AF-A0A9P4NL97-F1
#
_entry.id   AF-A0A9P4NL97-F1
#
_cell.length_a   1.000
_cell.length_b   1.000
_cell.length_c   1.000
_cell.angle_alpha   90.00
_cell.angle_beta   90.00
_cell.angle_gamma   90.00
#
_symmetry.space_group_name_H-M   'P 1'
#
loop_
_entity.id
_entity.type
_entity.pdbx_description
1 polymer ?
#
loop_
_entity_poly.entity_id
_entity_poly.type
_entity_poly.pdbx_seq_one_letter_code
_entity_poly.pdbx_strand_id
1 'polypeptide(L)'
;MEISSKDESEYRLLIDGRVRYVSIAAHSLDIDTLRFLPSLLHALPPLESPKDWTIAYITRQSNSGNLTAVFSERKLAGVQGIWHPQTTDCLRLTRVKQITASTFEASLTEPDPAALPSTFIAKIARFEWEIPRLERETRAYSILEGTALAPRFLGHVAEHGRIIGLLLEKVQGREAGIGDLAACQAAVKKFHGFGLTHGDLNRFNFLVGKDGVKMIDFENSSIAERDEKEMQREYERLADQLSEETGRGGGFGR
;
A
#
# COMPACT_ATOMS: atom_id res chain seq x y z
N MET A 1 -6.22 9.95 1.25
CA MET A 1 -7.14 10.65 0.33
C MET A 1 -6.64 10.47 -1.08
N GLU A 2 -7.54 10.52 -2.04
CA GLU A 2 -7.33 10.57 -3.48
C GLU A 2 -8.17 11.76 -3.99
N ILE A 3 -7.56 12.73 -4.66
CA ILE A 3 -8.25 13.97 -5.04
C ILE A 3 -8.26 14.08 -6.55
N SER A 4 -9.44 14.30 -7.12
CA SER A 4 -9.62 14.61 -8.53
C SER A 4 -10.36 15.94 -8.71
N SER A 5 -9.95 16.72 -9.70
CA SER A 5 -10.67 17.92 -10.14
C SER A 5 -11.73 17.62 -11.20
N LYS A 6 -11.72 16.41 -11.77
CA LYS A 6 -12.62 15.98 -12.85
C LYS A 6 -13.56 14.86 -12.43
N ASP A 7 -13.11 14.05 -11.48
CA ASP A 7 -13.83 12.88 -10.99
C ASP A 7 -14.14 13.05 -9.49
N GLU A 8 -14.61 11.98 -8.87
CA GLU A 8 -14.86 11.94 -7.43
C GLU A 8 -13.55 12.04 -6.64
N SER A 9 -13.63 12.68 -5.47
CA SER A 9 -12.52 12.73 -4.51
C SER A 9 -12.85 11.86 -3.31
N GLU A 10 -11.89 11.05 -2.86
CA GLU A 10 -12.11 9.99 -1.88
C GLU A 10 -11.21 10.15 -0.66
N TYR A 11 -11.79 9.93 0.51
CA TYR A 11 -11.16 10.16 1.80
C TYR A 11 -11.36 8.96 2.71
N ARG A 12 -10.32 8.65 3.48
CA ARG A 12 -10.34 7.69 4.59
C ARG A 12 -10.07 8.49 5.87
N LEU A 13 -11.09 8.66 6.70
CA LEU A 13 -11.10 9.56 7.85
C LEU A 13 -11.33 8.76 9.14
N LEU A 14 -10.75 9.22 10.25
CA LEU A 14 -11.07 8.69 11.58
C LEU A 14 -12.19 9.55 12.18
N ILE A 15 -13.38 8.99 12.33
CA ILE A 15 -14.58 9.68 12.84
C ILE A 15 -15.15 8.83 13.97
N ASP A 16 -15.32 9.41 15.16
CA ASP A 16 -15.82 8.71 16.36
C ASP A 16 -15.06 7.42 16.69
N GLY A 17 -13.72 7.46 16.52
CA GLY A 17 -12.85 6.30 16.77
C GLY A 17 -12.98 5.17 15.74
N ARG A 18 -13.75 5.35 14.67
CA ARG A 18 -13.88 4.40 13.57
C ARG A 18 -13.35 4.98 12.27
N VAL A 19 -12.65 4.16 11.49
CA VAL A 19 -12.27 4.53 10.13
C VAL A 19 -13.49 4.53 9.21
N ARG A 20 -13.72 5.65 8.53
CA ARG A 20 -14.85 5.85 7.63
C ARG A 20 -14.39 6.39 6.28
N TYR A 21 -15.21 6.12 5.26
CA TYR A 21 -14.92 6.46 3.87
C TYR A 21 -15.85 7.55 3.40
N VAL A 22 -15.30 8.60 2.81
CA VAL A 22 -16.08 9.73 2.29
C VAL A 22 -15.71 9.93 0.83
N SER A 23 -16.69 9.86 -0.05
CA SER A 23 -16.53 10.15 -1.47
C SER A 23 -17.31 11.42 -1.80
N ILE A 24 -16.69 12.35 -2.50
CA ILE A 24 -17.23 13.66 -2.83
C ILE A 24 -17.39 13.73 -4.34
N ALA A 25 -18.62 13.93 -4.80
CA ALA A 25 -18.93 14.01 -6.21
C ALA A 25 -18.17 15.15 -6.89
N ALA A 26 -17.78 14.92 -8.15
CA ALA A 26 -17.09 15.91 -8.97
C ALA A 26 -17.80 17.27 -8.93
N HIS A 27 -17.01 18.36 -8.93
CA HIS A 27 -17.49 19.74 -8.90
C HIS A 27 -18.31 20.13 -7.65
N SER A 28 -18.38 19.29 -6.63
CA SER A 28 -19.04 19.65 -5.37
C SER A 28 -18.22 20.63 -4.53
N LEU A 29 -16.89 20.62 -4.64
CA LEU A 29 -15.98 21.55 -3.95
C LEU A 29 -14.84 21.94 -4.89
N ASP A 30 -14.24 23.09 -4.64
CA ASP A 30 -13.03 23.51 -5.33
C ASP A 30 -11.80 22.70 -4.85
N ILE A 31 -10.78 22.66 -5.69
CA ILE A 31 -9.58 21.86 -5.44
C ILE A 31 -8.74 22.35 -4.24
N ASP A 32 -8.85 23.63 -3.85
CA ASP A 32 -8.15 24.17 -2.68
C ASP A 32 -8.83 23.69 -1.39
N THR A 33 -10.16 23.62 -1.38
CA THR A 33 -10.92 23.01 -0.28
C THR A 33 -10.67 21.51 -0.19
N LEU A 34 -10.69 20.79 -1.32
CA LEU A 34 -10.49 19.33 -1.34
C LEU A 34 -9.12 18.89 -0.81
N ARG A 35 -8.05 19.70 -1.01
CA ARG A 35 -6.69 19.36 -0.58
C ARG A 35 -6.38 19.69 0.86
N PHE A 36 -7.10 20.64 1.46
CA PHE A 36 -6.81 21.13 2.80
C PHE A 36 -7.83 20.59 3.80
N LEU A 37 -7.42 19.55 4.53
CA LEU A 37 -8.30 18.80 5.43
C LEU A 37 -9.11 19.67 6.42
N PRO A 38 -8.55 20.73 7.05
CA PRO A 38 -9.35 21.61 7.90
C PRO A 38 -10.49 22.31 7.15
N SER A 39 -10.23 22.90 5.98
CA SER A 39 -11.28 23.52 5.16
C SER A 39 -12.30 22.51 4.68
N LEU A 40 -11.83 21.32 4.28
CA LEU A 40 -12.71 20.22 3.91
C LEU A 40 -13.68 19.89 5.05
N LEU A 41 -13.16 19.60 6.24
CA LEU A 41 -13.97 19.24 7.41
C LEU A 41 -14.97 20.32 7.79
N HIS A 42 -14.62 21.61 7.63
CA HIS A 42 -15.56 22.72 7.81
C HIS A 42 -16.65 22.80 6.75
N ALA A 43 -16.36 22.38 5.51
CA ALA A 43 -17.32 22.40 4.42
C ALA A 43 -18.28 21.19 4.44
N LEU A 44 -17.85 20.05 4.99
CA LEU A 44 -18.66 18.83 4.97
C LEU A 44 -19.95 19.00 5.80
N PRO A 45 -21.07 18.40 5.35
CA PRO A 45 -22.25 18.26 6.21
C PRO A 45 -21.89 17.42 7.45
N PRO A 46 -22.66 17.55 8.55
CA PRO A 46 -22.43 16.75 9.75
C PRO A 46 -22.36 15.25 9.44
N LEU A 47 -21.27 14.61 9.88
CA LEU A 47 -20.99 13.19 9.63
C LEU A 47 -21.36 12.27 10.83
N GLU A 48 -21.99 12.85 11.85
CA GLU A 48 -22.23 12.23 13.17
C GLU A 48 -23.48 11.31 13.23
N SER A 49 -24.13 10.97 12.10
CA SER A 49 -25.30 10.07 12.08
C SER A 49 -25.52 9.41 10.72
N PRO A 50 -25.91 8.11 10.62
CA PRO A 50 -26.06 7.08 11.66
C PRO A 50 -24.71 6.52 12.21
N LYS A 51 -24.70 5.73 13.29
CA LYS A 51 -23.44 5.23 13.90
C LYS A 51 -22.71 4.15 13.08
N ASP A 52 -23.44 3.43 12.23
CA ASP A 52 -22.96 2.20 11.60
C ASP A 52 -22.62 2.36 10.12
N TRP A 53 -22.64 3.59 9.58
CA TRP A 53 -22.21 3.78 8.20
C TRP A 53 -20.71 3.57 8.03
N THR A 54 -20.35 2.98 6.89
CA THR A 54 -18.96 2.80 6.46
C THR A 54 -18.57 3.84 5.42
N ILE A 55 -19.51 4.17 4.53
CA ILE A 55 -19.31 5.10 3.42
C ILE A 55 -20.34 6.23 3.46
N ALA A 56 -19.88 7.47 3.26
CA ALA A 56 -20.70 8.63 2.99
C ALA A 56 -20.40 9.17 1.58
N TYR A 57 -21.45 9.38 0.78
CA TYR A 57 -21.37 10.02 -0.52
C TYR A 57 -21.87 11.46 -0.43
N ILE A 58 -21.05 12.42 -0.81
CA ILE A 58 -21.30 13.85 -0.65
C ILE A 58 -21.53 14.50 -2.01
N THR A 59 -22.67 15.17 -2.15
CA THR A 59 -23.06 15.88 -3.37
C THR A 59 -23.43 17.33 -3.07
N ARG A 60 -23.24 18.22 -4.04
CA ARG A 60 -23.77 19.58 -4.00
C ARG A 60 -25.16 19.63 -4.63
N GLN A 61 -26.14 20.10 -3.88
CA GLN A 61 -27.50 20.29 -4.39
C GLN A 61 -27.57 21.45 -5.39
N SER A 62 -28.17 21.22 -6.56
CA SER A 62 -28.26 22.24 -7.63
C SER A 62 -29.09 23.48 -7.25
N ASN A 63 -30.06 23.34 -6.33
CA ASN A 63 -31.00 24.41 -5.98
C ASN A 63 -30.48 25.33 -4.86
N SER A 64 -29.86 24.77 -3.82
CA SER A 64 -29.39 25.49 -2.64
C SER A 64 -27.89 25.77 -2.68
N GLY A 65 -27.14 25.00 -3.47
CA GLY A 65 -25.69 24.96 -3.42
C GLY A 65 -25.15 24.29 -2.16
N ASN A 66 -25.99 23.78 -1.25
CA ASN A 66 -25.53 23.12 -0.04
C ASN A 66 -25.00 21.71 -0.32
N LEU A 67 -24.06 21.26 0.51
CA LEU A 67 -23.60 19.88 0.49
C LEU A 67 -24.55 18.99 1.30
N THR A 68 -24.83 17.80 0.76
CA THR A 68 -25.60 16.75 1.43
C THR A 68 -24.85 15.43 1.42
N ALA A 69 -25.03 14.64 2.47
CA ALA A 69 -24.44 13.31 2.59
C ALA A 69 -25.52 12.23 2.48
N VAL A 70 -25.21 11.20 1.70
CA VAL A 70 -25.95 9.93 1.67
C VAL A 70 -25.07 8.87 2.31
N PHE A 71 -25.56 8.25 3.38
CA PHE A 71 -24.82 7.25 4.15
C PHE A 71 -25.19 5.84 3.71
N SER A 72 -24.20 4.95 3.73
CA SER A 72 -24.40 3.52 3.49
C SER A 72 -23.51 2.67 4.39
N GLU A 73 -24.05 1.54 4.82
CA GLU A 73 -23.30 0.47 5.46
C GLU A 73 -22.87 -0.51 4.39
N ARG A 74 -21.56 -0.57 4.12
CA ARG A 74 -20.99 -1.50 3.15
C ARG A 74 -19.90 -2.31 3.81
N LYS A 75 -19.94 -3.63 3.58
CA LYS A 75 -18.81 -4.51 3.88
C LYS A 75 -17.77 -4.32 2.79
N LEU A 76 -16.68 -3.65 3.13
CA LEU A 76 -15.57 -3.44 2.20
C LEU A 76 -14.73 -4.71 2.06
N ALA A 77 -14.20 -4.95 0.85
CA ALA A 77 -13.31 -6.06 0.57
C ALA A 77 -12.03 -5.94 1.40
N GLY A 78 -11.52 -7.08 1.85
CA GLY A 78 -10.20 -7.18 2.48
C GLY A 78 -9.37 -8.23 1.77
N VAL A 79 -8.09 -8.29 2.09
CA VAL A 79 -7.21 -9.38 1.64
C VAL A 79 -7.75 -10.72 2.16
N GLN A 80 -7.81 -11.73 1.30
CA GLN A 80 -8.35 -13.06 1.60
C GLN A 80 -7.25 -14.09 1.89
N GLY A 81 -6.07 -13.95 1.27
CA GLY A 81 -4.89 -14.80 1.45
C GLY A 81 -4.19 -14.62 2.80
N ILE A 82 -4.90 -14.85 3.90
CA ILE A 82 -4.39 -14.71 5.26
C ILE A 82 -3.62 -15.97 5.64
N TRP A 83 -2.29 -15.89 5.60
CA TRP A 83 -1.40 -17.02 5.90
C TRP A 83 -0.61 -16.84 7.21
N HIS A 84 -0.20 -15.61 7.54
CA HIS A 84 0.52 -15.31 8.78
C HIS A 84 -0.45 -15.21 9.99
N PRO A 85 -0.11 -15.77 11.17
CA PRO A 85 -1.01 -15.79 12.33
C PRO A 85 -1.13 -14.44 13.04
N GLN A 86 -0.13 -13.58 12.96
CA GLN A 86 -0.15 -12.27 13.62
C GLN A 86 -0.97 -11.26 12.80
N THR A 87 -1.84 -10.53 13.50
CA THR A 87 -2.67 -9.45 12.95
C THR A 87 -2.65 -8.27 13.89
N THR A 88 -2.43 -7.07 13.35
CA THR A 88 -2.36 -5.81 14.11
C THR A 88 -3.46 -4.86 13.65
N ASP A 89 -4.20 -4.26 14.59
CA ASP A 89 -5.15 -3.20 14.25
C ASP A 89 -4.42 -1.96 13.71
N CYS A 90 -4.86 -1.43 12.57
CA CYS A 90 -4.28 -0.27 11.92
C CYS A 90 -4.24 0.99 12.82
N LEU A 91 -5.16 1.11 13.81
CA LEU A 91 -5.19 2.23 14.75
C LEU A 91 -4.11 2.13 15.84
N ARG A 92 -3.47 0.97 16.01
CA ARG A 92 -2.30 0.80 16.89
C ARG A 92 -0.99 1.19 16.22
N LEU A 93 -1.01 1.45 14.91
CA LEU A 93 0.17 1.84 14.15
C LEU A 93 0.41 3.34 14.26
N THR A 94 1.57 3.70 14.81
CA THR A 94 2.05 5.08 14.78
C THR A 94 2.95 5.28 13.57
N ARG A 95 2.62 6.26 12.73
CA ARG A 95 3.42 6.59 11.56
C ARG A 95 4.68 7.35 11.98
N VAL A 96 5.84 6.76 11.72
CA VAL A 96 7.16 7.35 11.98
C VAL A 96 7.62 8.16 10.77
N LYS A 97 7.52 7.59 9.56
CA LYS A 97 7.92 8.25 8.31
C LYS A 97 7.03 7.81 7.15
N GLN A 98 6.50 8.74 6.38
CA GLN A 98 5.79 8.44 5.13
C GLN A 98 6.79 8.05 4.04
N ILE A 99 6.51 6.99 3.27
CA ILE A 99 7.33 6.55 2.13
C ILE A 99 6.57 6.76 0.82
N THR A 100 5.39 6.14 0.69
CA THR A 100 4.46 6.37 -0.43
C THR A 100 3.09 6.68 0.11
N ALA A 101 2.05 6.82 -0.71
CA ALA A 101 0.71 7.03 -0.19
C ALA A 101 0.19 5.86 0.67
N SER A 102 0.54 4.62 0.31
CA SER A 102 0.12 3.38 0.97
C SER A 102 1.18 2.79 1.91
N THR A 103 2.44 3.23 1.81
CA THR A 103 3.58 2.66 2.54
C THR A 103 4.20 3.67 3.51
N PHE A 104 4.49 3.23 4.73
CA PHE A 104 5.15 4.06 5.74
C PHE A 104 5.96 3.22 6.74
N GLU A 105 7.00 3.82 7.33
CA GLU A 105 7.63 3.29 8.53
C GLU A 105 6.70 3.50 9.72
N ALA A 106 6.51 2.44 10.51
CA ALA A 106 5.60 2.41 11.64
C ALA A 106 6.28 1.86 12.89
N SER A 107 5.74 2.28 14.04
CA SER A 107 5.93 1.65 15.34
C SER A 107 4.55 1.35 15.94
N LEU A 108 4.53 0.65 17.07
CA LEU A 108 3.29 0.46 17.82
C LEU A 108 3.12 1.56 18.87
N THR A 109 1.87 1.99 19.06
CA THR A 109 1.51 2.96 20.10
C THR A 109 1.76 2.44 21.51
N GLU A 110 1.63 1.13 21.71
CA GLU A 110 1.93 0.44 22.97
C GLU A 110 2.90 -0.71 22.71
N PRO A 111 3.74 -1.09 23.68
CA PRO A 111 4.67 -2.20 23.53
C PRO A 111 3.94 -3.48 23.12
N ASP A 112 4.46 -4.17 22.10
CA ASP A 112 3.88 -5.44 21.69
C ASP A 112 4.28 -6.56 22.64
N PRO A 113 3.34 -7.31 23.24
CA PRO A 113 3.67 -8.58 23.86
C PRO A 113 4.25 -9.60 22.86
N ALA A 114 4.03 -9.44 21.54
CA ALA A 114 4.52 -10.34 20.49
C ALA A 114 5.98 -10.07 20.03
N ALA A 115 6.71 -9.17 20.69
CA ALA A 115 8.12 -8.88 20.43
C ALA A 115 8.44 -8.43 18.98
N LEU A 116 7.52 -7.68 18.35
CA LEU A 116 7.83 -7.02 17.09
C LEU A 116 9.04 -6.07 17.24
N PRO A 117 9.82 -5.86 16.16
CA PRO A 117 10.86 -4.84 16.14
C PRO A 117 10.31 -3.46 16.52
N SER A 118 11.18 -2.59 17.03
CA SER A 118 10.81 -1.22 17.42
C SER A 118 10.26 -0.40 16.25
N THR A 119 10.77 -0.64 15.03
CA THR A 119 10.21 -0.08 13.80
C THR A 119 10.14 -1.12 12.68
N PHE A 120 9.13 -0.97 11.84
CA PHE A 120 8.83 -1.86 10.72
C PHE A 120 8.18 -1.07 9.57
N ILE A 121 8.02 -1.70 8.41
CA ILE A 121 7.33 -1.10 7.27
C ILE A 121 5.88 -1.59 7.25
N ALA A 122 4.94 -0.65 7.25
CA ALA A 122 3.53 -0.93 7.05
C ALA A 122 3.12 -0.53 5.63
N LYS A 123 2.47 -1.46 4.93
CA LYS A 123 1.75 -1.20 3.68
C LYS A 123 0.27 -1.41 3.91
N ILE A 124 -0.55 -0.40 3.61
CA ILE A 124 -2.00 -0.48 3.75
C ILE A 124 -2.69 -0.04 2.46
N ALA A 125 -3.71 -0.81 2.06
CA ALA A 125 -4.72 -0.36 1.13
C ALA A 125 -5.54 0.74 1.81
N ARG A 126 -5.38 1.97 1.31
CA ARG A 126 -6.17 3.13 1.71
C ARG A 126 -7.61 2.95 1.27
N PHE A 127 -7.83 2.27 0.15
CA PHE A 127 -9.14 2.11 -0.47
C PHE A 127 -9.36 0.70 -1.06
N GLU A 128 -10.62 0.36 -1.31
CA GLU A 128 -11.02 -0.98 -1.75
C GLU A 128 -10.38 -1.41 -3.08
N TRP A 129 -10.21 -0.48 -4.03
CA TRP A 129 -9.57 -0.78 -5.32
C TRP A 129 -8.06 -1.04 -5.22
N GLU A 130 -7.42 -0.75 -4.07
CA GLU A 130 -6.02 -1.09 -3.83
C GLU A 130 -5.86 -2.53 -3.30
N ILE A 131 -6.94 -3.17 -2.83
CA ILE A 131 -6.91 -4.52 -2.25
C ILE A 131 -6.36 -5.58 -3.23
N PRO A 132 -6.72 -5.60 -4.53
CA PRO A 132 -6.17 -6.61 -5.45
C PRO A 132 -4.65 -6.53 -5.63
N ARG A 133 -4.07 -5.33 -5.54
CA ARG A 133 -2.60 -5.14 -5.58
C ARG A 133 -1.95 -5.71 -4.32
N LEU A 134 -2.53 -5.40 -3.16
CA LEU A 134 -2.06 -5.90 -1.88
C LEU A 134 -2.23 -7.42 -1.72
N GLU A 135 -3.28 -8.01 -2.30
CA GLU A 135 -3.49 -9.46 -2.35
C GLU A 135 -2.34 -10.15 -3.10
N ARG A 136 -1.96 -9.61 -4.26
CA ARG A 136 -0.82 -10.11 -5.06
C ARG A 136 0.48 -10.03 -4.26
N GLU A 137 0.73 -8.89 -3.62
CA GLU A 137 1.93 -8.71 -2.79
C GLU A 137 1.95 -9.68 -1.59
N THR A 138 0.83 -9.84 -0.90
CA THR A 138 0.70 -10.77 0.25
C THR A 138 0.98 -12.21 -0.17
N ARG A 139 0.49 -12.63 -1.34
CA ARG A 139 0.73 -13.97 -1.89
C ARG A 139 2.18 -14.18 -2.33
N ALA A 140 2.84 -13.16 -2.88
CA ALA A 140 4.27 -13.24 -3.18
C ALA A 140 5.10 -13.43 -1.90
N TYR A 141 4.80 -12.67 -0.84
CA TYR A 141 5.47 -12.85 0.45
C TYR A 141 5.23 -14.25 1.06
N SER A 142 4.05 -14.84 0.89
CA SER A 142 3.80 -16.21 1.40
C SER A 142 4.67 -17.25 0.69
N ILE A 143 4.91 -17.09 -0.62
CA ILE A 143 5.75 -18.00 -1.40
C ILE A 143 7.24 -17.81 -1.06
N LEU A 144 7.64 -16.58 -0.78
CA LEU A 144 9.03 -16.23 -0.49
C LEU A 144 9.41 -16.37 0.98
N GLU A 145 8.50 -16.83 1.84
CA GLU A 145 8.76 -17.00 3.27
C GLU A 145 9.97 -17.91 3.50
N GLY A 146 10.92 -17.44 4.31
CA GLY A 146 12.15 -18.19 4.63
C GLY A 146 13.23 -18.21 3.53
N THR A 147 12.99 -17.65 2.35
CA THR A 147 13.96 -17.68 1.22
C THR A 147 15.08 -16.65 1.30
N ALA A 148 14.96 -15.68 2.23
CA ALA A 148 15.79 -14.48 2.35
C ALA A 148 15.77 -13.52 1.14
N LEU A 149 15.00 -13.82 0.07
CA LEU A 149 14.87 -12.96 -1.12
C LEU A 149 14.01 -11.72 -0.89
N ALA A 150 13.18 -11.73 0.15
CA ALA A 150 12.28 -10.64 0.48
C ALA A 150 12.48 -10.19 1.94
N PRO A 151 12.01 -9.00 2.32
CA PRO A 151 11.79 -8.67 3.72
C PRO A 151 10.95 -9.73 4.42
N ARG A 152 11.27 -10.06 5.67
CA ARG A 152 10.42 -10.87 6.53
C ARG A 152 9.04 -10.24 6.65
N PHE A 153 8.02 -11.04 6.40
CA PHE A 153 6.64 -10.70 6.75
C PHE A 153 6.47 -10.82 8.26
N LEU A 154 5.93 -9.78 8.89
CA LEU A 154 5.73 -9.71 10.33
C LEU A 154 4.27 -9.91 10.72
N GLY A 155 3.32 -9.70 9.82
CA GLY A 155 1.91 -9.90 10.10
C GLY A 155 1.00 -9.07 9.22
N HIS A 156 -0.30 -9.32 9.37
CA HIS A 156 -1.34 -8.59 8.66
C HIS A 156 -1.73 -7.33 9.41
N VAL A 157 -2.27 -6.35 8.69
CA VAL A 157 -2.90 -5.16 9.25
C VAL A 157 -4.41 -5.26 9.04
N ALA A 158 -5.16 -5.14 10.13
CA ALA A 158 -6.62 -5.18 10.13
C ALA A 158 -7.23 -3.79 10.34
N GLU A 159 -8.41 -3.60 9.75
CA GLU A 159 -9.29 -2.47 10.01
C GLU A 159 -10.70 -3.04 10.17
N HIS A 160 -11.33 -2.83 11.34
CA HIS A 160 -12.68 -3.33 11.62
C HIS A 160 -12.88 -4.82 11.26
N GLY A 161 -11.87 -5.65 11.52
CA GLY A 161 -11.91 -7.09 11.26
C GLY A 161 -11.60 -7.52 9.82
N ARG A 162 -11.47 -6.61 8.85
CA ARG A 162 -10.99 -6.94 7.50
C ARG A 162 -9.48 -6.69 7.38
N ILE A 163 -8.76 -7.53 6.64
CA ILE A 163 -7.34 -7.30 6.38
C ILE A 163 -7.19 -6.27 5.27
N ILE A 164 -6.44 -5.20 5.57
CA ILE A 164 -6.20 -4.08 4.65
C ILE A 164 -4.71 -3.83 4.42
N GLY A 165 -3.82 -4.63 5.00
CA GLY A 165 -2.40 -4.34 4.91
C GLY A 165 -1.50 -5.47 5.40
N LEU A 166 -0.21 -5.21 5.31
CA LEU A 166 0.86 -6.09 5.76
C LEU A 166 1.95 -5.29 6.48
N LEU A 167 2.62 -5.97 7.40
CA LEU A 167 3.79 -5.49 8.13
C LEU A 167 5.02 -6.27 7.67
N LEU A 168 6.10 -5.55 7.39
CA LEU A 168 7.37 -6.11 6.92
C LEU A 168 8.51 -5.63 7.81
N GLU A 169 9.57 -6.42 7.91
CA GLU A 169 10.79 -5.95 8.53
C GLU A 169 11.32 -4.70 7.82
N LYS A 170 11.89 -3.78 8.60
CA LYS A 170 12.64 -2.67 8.05
C LYS A 170 14.03 -3.15 7.66
N VAL A 171 14.26 -3.32 6.36
CA VAL A 171 15.56 -3.70 5.81
C VAL A 171 16.49 -2.49 5.81
N GLN A 172 17.71 -2.67 6.31
CA GLN A 172 18.79 -1.70 6.17
C GLN A 172 19.58 -2.00 4.89
N GLY A 173 19.54 -1.08 3.93
CA GLY A 173 20.21 -1.25 2.65
C GLY A 173 20.08 -0.02 1.78
N ARG A 174 20.84 0.01 0.69
CA ARG A 174 20.70 1.02 -0.37
C ARG A 174 19.93 0.44 -1.54
N GLU A 175 19.34 1.31 -2.34
CA GLU A 175 18.83 0.95 -3.68
C GLU A 175 19.96 0.32 -4.51
N ALA A 176 19.61 -0.65 -5.35
CA ALA A 176 20.55 -1.24 -6.29
C ALA A 176 21.00 -0.21 -7.34
N GLY A 177 22.14 -0.46 -7.96
CA GLY A 177 22.57 0.18 -9.19
C GLY A 177 23.16 -0.84 -10.14
N ILE A 178 23.64 -0.37 -11.30
CA ILE A 178 24.22 -1.25 -12.32
C ILE A 178 25.40 -2.09 -11.80
N GLY A 179 26.14 -1.61 -10.81
CA GLY A 179 27.21 -2.37 -10.15
C GLY A 179 26.74 -3.62 -9.41
N ASP A 180 25.44 -3.71 -9.08
CA ASP A 180 24.84 -4.86 -8.38
C ASP A 180 24.17 -5.85 -9.34
N LEU A 181 24.33 -5.66 -10.66
CA LEU A 181 23.61 -6.43 -11.68
C LEU A 181 23.73 -7.94 -11.47
N ALA A 182 24.93 -8.46 -11.20
CA ALA A 182 25.13 -9.90 -10.99
C ALA A 182 24.33 -10.44 -9.79
N ALA A 183 24.29 -9.67 -8.69
CA ALA A 183 23.54 -10.06 -7.49
C ALA A 183 22.03 -9.95 -7.72
N CYS A 184 21.57 -8.90 -8.41
CA CYS A 184 20.16 -8.73 -8.77
C CYS A 184 19.69 -9.82 -9.74
N GLN A 185 20.51 -10.17 -10.75
CA GLN A 185 20.24 -11.28 -11.67
C GLN A 185 20.10 -12.62 -10.93
N ALA A 186 20.95 -12.86 -9.93
CA ALA A 186 20.85 -14.06 -9.10
C ALA A 186 19.56 -14.08 -8.27
N ALA A 187 19.16 -12.93 -7.71
CA ALA A 187 17.89 -12.80 -6.99
C ALA A 187 16.68 -13.05 -7.90
N VAL A 188 16.65 -12.41 -9.08
CA VAL A 188 15.58 -12.57 -10.08
C VAL A 188 15.48 -14.01 -10.56
N LYS A 189 16.60 -14.69 -10.87
CA LYS A 189 16.59 -16.11 -11.23
C LYS A 189 15.97 -16.99 -10.16
N LYS A 190 16.29 -16.75 -8.88
CA LYS A 190 15.68 -17.50 -7.78
C LYS A 190 14.19 -17.18 -7.66
N PHE A 191 13.82 -15.90 -7.78
CA PHE A 191 12.43 -15.44 -7.77
C PHE A 191 11.60 -16.11 -8.87
N HIS A 192 12.11 -16.14 -10.11
CA HIS A 192 11.53 -16.90 -11.24
C HIS A 192 11.46 -18.40 -10.97
N GLY A 193 12.45 -18.96 -10.27
CA GLY A 193 12.46 -20.35 -9.82
C GLY A 193 11.32 -20.72 -8.87
N PHE A 194 10.69 -19.75 -8.20
CA PHE A 194 9.46 -19.94 -7.43
C PHE A 194 8.17 -19.79 -8.25
N GLY A 195 8.27 -19.63 -9.58
CA GLY A 195 7.12 -19.44 -10.47
C GLY A 195 6.53 -18.03 -10.40
N LEU A 196 7.31 -17.05 -9.92
CA LEU A 196 6.91 -15.65 -9.78
C LEU A 196 7.54 -14.79 -10.89
N THR A 197 6.78 -13.86 -11.44
CA THR A 197 7.29 -12.74 -12.25
C THR A 197 7.00 -11.45 -11.50
N HIS A 198 7.95 -10.50 -11.43
CA HIS A 198 7.77 -9.32 -10.58
C HIS A 198 6.86 -8.27 -11.23
N GLY A 199 6.99 -8.09 -12.54
CA GLY A 199 6.14 -7.20 -13.35
C GLY A 199 6.50 -5.72 -13.27
N ASP A 200 7.49 -5.34 -12.44
CA ASP A 200 7.96 -3.97 -12.29
C ASP A 200 9.40 -3.93 -11.72
N LEU A 201 10.33 -4.66 -12.35
CA LEU A 201 11.72 -4.57 -11.94
C LEU A 201 12.29 -3.19 -12.27
N ASN A 202 12.71 -2.50 -11.22
CA ASN A 202 13.48 -1.26 -11.29
C ASN A 202 14.43 -1.20 -10.09
N ARG A 203 15.42 -0.30 -10.14
CA ARG A 203 16.45 -0.19 -9.09
C ARG A 203 15.92 0.07 -7.67
N PHE A 204 14.75 0.68 -7.53
CA PHE A 204 14.12 1.01 -6.24
C PHE A 204 13.48 -0.22 -5.59
N ASN A 205 13.16 -1.25 -6.38
CA ASN A 205 12.58 -2.51 -5.92
C ASN A 205 13.63 -3.55 -5.49
N PHE A 206 14.91 -3.16 -5.45
CA PHE A 206 16.01 -3.95 -4.92
C PHE A 206 16.73 -3.21 -3.79
N LEU A 207 16.80 -3.84 -2.63
CA LEU A 207 17.56 -3.37 -1.48
C LEU A 207 18.84 -4.20 -1.31
N VAL A 208 19.98 -3.56 -1.46
CA VAL A 208 21.31 -4.14 -1.27
C VAL A 208 21.77 -3.86 0.16
N GLY A 209 21.79 -4.92 0.98
CA GLY A 209 22.21 -4.87 2.37
C GLY A 209 23.39 -5.81 2.67
N LYS A 210 23.73 -5.94 3.95
CA LYS A 210 24.79 -6.85 4.42
C LYS A 210 24.47 -8.31 4.15
N ASP A 211 23.18 -8.65 4.17
CA ASP A 211 22.66 -10.01 3.98
C ASP A 211 22.37 -10.34 2.50
N GLY A 212 22.80 -9.47 1.58
CA GLY A 212 22.58 -9.61 0.14
C GLY A 212 21.47 -8.72 -0.40
N VAL A 213 20.90 -9.15 -1.54
CA VAL A 213 19.85 -8.42 -2.26
C VAL A 213 18.49 -8.93 -1.83
N LYS A 214 17.62 -8.01 -1.40
CA LYS A 214 16.20 -8.26 -1.16
C LYS A 214 15.35 -7.55 -2.21
N MET A 215 14.35 -8.24 -2.73
CA MET A 215 13.34 -7.73 -3.64
C MET A 215 12.15 -7.23 -2.81
N ILE A 216 11.52 -6.13 -3.24
CA ILE A 216 10.37 -5.52 -2.58
C ILE A 216 9.34 -5.09 -3.63
N ASP A 217 8.14 -4.77 -3.17
CA ASP A 217 7.06 -4.22 -4.00
C ASP A 217 6.47 -5.16 -5.04
N PHE A 218 5.96 -6.29 -4.55
CA PHE A 218 5.39 -7.35 -5.38
C PHE A 218 3.93 -7.10 -5.80
N GLU A 219 3.45 -5.85 -5.74
CA GLU A 219 2.05 -5.54 -6.07
C GLU A 219 1.70 -5.78 -7.55
N ASN A 220 2.71 -5.77 -8.42
CA ASN A 220 2.58 -6.08 -9.84
C ASN A 220 2.91 -7.54 -10.18
N SER A 221 3.29 -8.33 -9.18
CA SER A 221 3.73 -9.70 -9.39
C SER A 221 2.60 -10.59 -9.90
N SER A 222 2.98 -11.62 -10.65
CA SER A 222 2.08 -12.65 -11.13
C SER A 222 2.64 -14.03 -10.80
N ILE A 223 1.72 -14.96 -10.58
CA ILE A 223 2.04 -16.38 -10.43
C ILE A 223 1.57 -17.04 -11.71
N ALA A 224 2.50 -17.15 -12.64
CA ALA A 224 2.31 -17.91 -13.84
C ALA A 224 3.35 -19.00 -13.82
N GLU A 225 2.93 -20.21 -13.46
CA GLU A 225 3.66 -21.39 -13.91
C GLU A 225 3.76 -21.28 -15.44
N ARG A 226 4.94 -20.91 -15.95
CA ARG A 226 5.30 -20.88 -17.39
C ARG A 226 4.93 -19.64 -18.21
N ASP A 227 5.05 -18.43 -17.68
CA ASP A 227 5.33 -17.29 -18.58
C ASP A 227 6.84 -17.07 -18.74
N GLU A 228 7.53 -18.08 -19.27
CA GLU A 228 8.97 -18.04 -19.54
C GLU A 228 9.36 -16.85 -20.41
N LYS A 229 8.45 -16.38 -21.28
CA LYS A 229 8.69 -15.22 -22.13
C LYS A 229 8.72 -13.93 -21.32
N GLU A 230 7.77 -13.71 -20.42
CA GLU A 230 7.77 -12.52 -19.55
C GLU A 230 8.92 -12.58 -18.54
N MET A 231 9.21 -13.74 -17.94
CA MET A 231 10.40 -13.92 -17.08
C MET A 231 11.69 -13.60 -17.83
N GLN A 232 11.85 -14.11 -19.05
CA GLN A 232 13.03 -13.83 -19.87
C GLN A 232 13.14 -12.34 -20.22
N ARG A 233 12.02 -11.70 -20.61
CA ARG A 233 11.97 -10.25 -20.89
C ARG A 233 12.34 -9.40 -19.68
N GLU A 234 11.81 -9.75 -18.51
CA GLU A 234 12.09 -9.09 -17.24
C GLU A 234 13.58 -9.23 -16.89
N TYR A 235 14.16 -10.42 -17.08
CA TYR A 235 15.58 -10.68 -16.85
C TYR A 235 16.49 -9.91 -17.82
N GLU A 236 16.17 -9.90 -19.12
CA GLU A 236 16.96 -9.23 -20.17
C GLU A 236 17.01 -7.71 -19.97
N ARG A 237 15.91 -7.10 -19.52
CA ARG A 237 15.81 -5.65 -19.28
C ARG A 237 16.46 -5.18 -17.98
N LEU A 238 16.86 -6.10 -17.10
CA LEU A 238 17.32 -5.74 -15.76
C LEU A 238 18.52 -4.78 -15.76
N ALA A 239 19.47 -4.93 -16.69
CA ALA A 239 20.61 -4.04 -16.80
C ALA A 239 20.20 -2.59 -17.10
N ASP A 240 19.23 -2.40 -18.00
CA ASP A 240 18.68 -1.08 -18.32
C ASP A 240 17.93 -0.50 -17.12
N GLN A 241 17.09 -1.31 -16.46
CA GLN A 241 16.31 -0.90 -15.28
C GLN A 241 17.18 -0.50 -14.07
N LEU A 242 18.38 -1.08 -13.94
CA LEU A 242 19.35 -0.72 -12.90
C LEU A 242 20.20 0.50 -13.26
N SER A 243 20.33 0.79 -14.55
CA SER A 243 21.08 1.95 -15.07
C SER A 243 20.21 3.19 -15.22
N GLU A 244 18.89 3.06 -15.04
CA GLU A 244 17.93 4.16 -15.16
C GLU A 244 18.14 5.21 -14.05
N GLU A 245 18.43 6.44 -14.46
CA GLU A 245 18.68 7.59 -13.56
C GLU A 245 17.55 8.63 -13.59
N THR A 246 16.55 8.47 -14.45
CA THR A 246 15.45 9.45 -14.60
C THR A 246 14.46 9.45 -13.43
N GLY A 247 14.62 8.56 -12.44
CA GLY A 247 13.75 8.45 -11.27
C GLY A 247 12.41 7.76 -11.55
N ARG A 248 12.21 7.20 -12.74
CA ARG A 248 11.04 6.38 -13.08
C ARG A 248 11.01 5.13 -12.19
N GLY A 249 9.86 4.85 -11.57
CA GLY A 249 9.70 3.75 -10.59
C GLY A 249 9.99 4.13 -9.14
N GLY A 250 10.58 5.30 -8.87
CA GLY A 250 10.97 5.71 -7.51
C GLY A 250 9.89 6.38 -6.66
N GLY A 251 8.60 6.26 -7.04
CA GLY A 251 7.42 6.74 -6.30
C GLY A 251 7.60 8.01 -5.46
N PHE A 252 7.30 9.19 -6.03
CA PHE A 252 7.21 10.51 -5.38
C PHE A 252 8.13 10.78 -4.17
N GLY A 253 9.31 11.38 -4.45
CA GLY A 253 9.94 12.41 -3.63
C GLY A 253 10.35 12.02 -2.20
N ARG A 254 11.66 11.83 -2.03
CA ARG A 254 12.36 11.78 -0.74
C ARG A 254 11.92 12.85 0.27
#